data_AF-A0A9X6AAQ4-F1
#
_entry.id   AF-A0A9X6AAQ4-F1
#
_cell.length_a   1.000
_cell.length_b   1.000
_cell.length_c   1.000
_cell.angle_alpha   90.00
_cell.angle_beta   90.00
_cell.angle_gamma   90.00
#
_symmetry.space_group_name_H-M   'P 1'
#
loop_
_entity.id
_entity.type
_entity.pdbx_description
1 polymer ?
#
loop_
_entity_poly.entity_id
_entity_poly.type
_entity_poly.pdbx_seq_one_letter_code
_entity_poly.pdbx_strand_id
1 'polypeptide(L)'
;APALAALFQEASMSLSEVVRRVHPDDRGALRRLVRSTAARSPWIRLRFLTEPDDWHLLVCRARRLILGSGGPERVFGVIRDDTKREARRRRAKDALSAERQRADEIAAFSSAVMTAVTEQEVRQVVLTRLAATFGGTGAALAFITQGRLRVSSDAGIPIPVAALQGLPLDAPSALPYVIRTGEPQFIPNQEDY
;
A
#
# COMPACT_ATOMS: atom_id res chain seq x y z
N ALA A 1 11.23 1.39 28.02
CA ALA A 1 12.20 1.53 26.93
C ALA A 1 13.26 0.43 27.01
N PRO A 2 12.98 -0.80 26.52
CA PRO A 2 13.92 -1.92 26.53
C PRO A 2 14.67 -2.12 25.20
N ALA A 3 14.25 -1.45 24.11
CA ALA A 3 14.75 -1.75 22.76
C ALA A 3 16.16 -1.21 22.48
N LEU A 4 16.59 -0.14 23.15
CA LEU A 4 17.84 0.55 22.78
C LEU A 4 19.10 -0.15 23.30
N ALA A 5 19.03 -0.75 24.50
CA ALA A 5 20.14 -1.52 25.08
C ALA A 5 20.46 -2.78 24.26
N ALA A 6 19.46 -3.34 23.56
CA ALA A 6 19.67 -4.45 22.64
C ALA A 6 20.43 -4.06 21.35
N LEU A 7 20.40 -2.77 20.96
CA LEU A 7 21.10 -2.28 19.76
C LEU A 7 22.59 -1.99 20.02
N PHE A 8 22.99 -1.86 21.29
CA PHE A 8 24.36 -1.61 21.72
C PHE A 8 24.76 -2.70 22.72
N GLN A 9 25.22 -3.85 22.21
CA GLN A 9 25.54 -5.04 23.02
C GLN A 9 26.61 -4.79 24.10
N GLU A 10 27.51 -3.83 23.88
CA GLU A 10 28.53 -3.42 24.86
C GLU A 10 28.15 -2.10 25.53
N ALA A 11 28.32 -2.04 26.86
CA ALA A 11 28.11 -0.82 27.66
C ALA A 11 29.01 0.36 27.22
N SER A 12 30.08 0.09 26.47
CA SER A 12 31.00 1.08 25.92
C SER A 12 31.47 0.69 24.52
N MET A 13 30.84 1.24 23.49
CA MET A 13 31.28 1.11 22.10
C MET A 13 32.14 2.30 21.69
N SER A 14 33.24 2.06 20.96
CA SER A 14 34.08 3.15 20.44
C SER A 14 33.33 3.96 19.37
N LEU A 15 33.64 5.26 19.25
CA LEU A 15 33.05 6.10 18.20
C LEU A 15 33.35 5.57 16.79
N SER A 16 34.54 5.02 16.57
CA SER A 16 34.94 4.42 15.29
C SER A 16 34.03 3.23 14.93
N GLU A 17 33.69 2.41 15.92
CA GLU A 17 32.79 1.27 15.73
C GLU A 17 31.37 1.73 15.41
N VAL A 18 30.85 2.72 16.15
CA VAL A 18 29.54 3.32 15.87
C VAL A 18 29.51 3.87 14.44
N VAL A 19 30.55 4.59 14.01
CA VAL A 19 30.63 5.15 12.65
C VAL A 19 30.68 4.05 11.58
N ARG A 20 31.32 2.91 11.86
CA ARG A 20 31.39 1.76 10.95
C ARG A 20 30.00 1.18 10.69
N ARG A 21 29.20 1.03 11.75
CA ARG A 21 27.82 0.51 11.71
C ARG A 21 26.81 1.51 11.12
N VAL A 22 27.16 2.78 10.92
CA VAL A 22 26.32 3.75 10.22
C VAL A 22 26.47 3.62 8.70
N HIS A 23 25.34 3.69 7.99
CA HIS A 23 25.29 3.67 6.53
C HIS A 23 26.24 4.73 5.94
N PRO A 24 27.02 4.42 4.88
CA PRO A 24 28.05 5.31 4.33
C PRO A 24 27.61 6.78 4.16
N ASP A 25 26.45 7.02 3.57
CA ASP A 25 25.90 8.38 3.35
C ASP A 25 25.65 9.16 4.64
N ASP A 26 25.31 8.46 5.73
CA ASP A 26 24.87 9.08 6.98
C ASP A 26 26.06 9.37 7.92
N ARG A 27 27.24 8.80 7.65
CA ARG A 27 28.47 8.95 8.46
C ARG A 27 28.91 10.40 8.60
N GLY A 28 28.79 11.18 7.52
CA GLY A 28 29.11 12.60 7.54
C GLY A 28 28.22 13.39 8.51
N ALA A 29 26.92 13.08 8.52
CA ALA A 29 25.96 13.69 9.44
C ALA A 29 26.23 13.30 10.90
N LEU A 30 26.55 12.03 11.16
CA LEU A 30 26.94 11.57 12.51
C LEU A 30 28.22 12.28 12.99
N ARG A 31 29.26 12.39 12.16
CA ARG A 31 30.50 13.08 12.54
C ARG A 31 30.25 14.56 12.88
N ARG A 32 29.39 15.24 12.11
CA ARG A 32 28.96 16.61 12.43
C ARG A 32 28.18 16.69 13.73
N LEU A 33 27.31 15.73 14.00
CA LEU A 33 26.56 15.65 15.26
C LEU A 33 27.51 15.58 16.47
N VAL A 34 28.50 14.69 16.42
CA VAL A 34 29.45 14.46 17.51
C VAL A 34 30.39 15.65 17.71
N ARG A 35 30.85 16.27 16.62
CA ARG A 35 31.76 17.43 16.65
C ARG A 35 31.06 18.78 16.87
N SER A 36 29.73 18.83 16.82
CA SER A 36 28.98 20.08 16.98
C SER A 36 29.29 20.71 18.34
N THR A 37 29.60 22.00 18.38
CA THR A 37 29.84 22.78 19.62
C THR A 37 28.56 23.35 20.22
N ALA A 38 27.41 23.15 19.58
CA ALA A 38 26.13 23.64 20.07
C ALA A 38 25.77 22.96 21.39
N ALA A 39 25.23 23.74 22.35
CA ALA A 39 24.71 23.19 23.61
C ALA A 39 23.65 22.09 23.37
N ARG A 40 22.88 22.20 22.28
CA ARG A 40 21.91 21.20 21.82
C ARG A 40 21.91 21.12 20.30
N SER A 41 22.13 19.93 19.75
CA SER A 41 22.08 19.71 18.31
C SER A 41 20.63 19.63 17.80
N PRO A 42 20.39 19.81 16.49
CA PRO A 42 19.15 19.34 15.86
C PRO A 42 19.05 17.80 15.95
N TRP A 43 17.84 17.28 15.79
CA TRP A 43 17.62 15.86 15.55
C TRP A 43 18.11 15.50 14.15
N ILE A 44 18.88 14.42 14.04
CA ILE A 44 19.25 13.83 12.76
C ILE A 44 18.69 12.42 12.65
N ARG A 45 18.50 11.96 11.42
CA ARG A 45 18.17 10.56 11.12
C ARG A 45 19.40 9.89 10.54
N LEU A 46 19.62 8.63 10.91
CA LEU A 46 20.69 7.81 10.37
C LEU A 46 20.24 6.35 10.31
N ARG A 47 20.76 5.62 9.33
CA ARG A 47 20.63 4.18 9.21
C ARG A 47 21.80 3.53 9.95
N PHE A 48 21.47 2.66 10.90
CA PHE A 48 22.43 1.97 11.75
C PHE A 48 22.25 0.46 11.60
N LEU A 49 23.34 -0.24 11.32
CA LEU A 49 23.38 -1.69 11.17
C LEU A 49 23.50 -2.32 12.56
N THR A 50 22.51 -3.14 12.90
CA THR A 50 22.46 -3.87 14.18
C THR A 50 22.65 -5.35 13.91
N GLU A 51 23.17 -6.09 14.88
CA GLU A 51 23.17 -7.55 14.81
C GLU A 51 21.78 -8.09 15.15
N PRO A 52 21.18 -9.00 14.36
CA PRO A 52 21.69 -9.62 13.13
C PRO A 52 21.50 -8.72 11.90
N ASP A 53 22.61 -8.23 11.32
CA ASP A 53 22.79 -7.43 10.08
C ASP A 53 21.61 -6.65 9.46
N ASP A 54 20.69 -6.12 10.27
CA ASP A 54 19.49 -5.44 9.82
C ASP A 54 19.63 -3.92 10.00
N TRP A 55 19.04 -3.16 9.07
CA TRP A 55 19.14 -1.71 9.08
C TRP A 55 18.04 -1.09 9.93
N HIS A 56 18.45 -0.40 10.98
CA HIS A 56 17.55 0.37 11.84
C HIS A 56 17.62 1.85 11.50
N LEU A 57 16.45 2.50 11.46
CA LEU A 57 16.35 3.95 11.36
C LEU A 57 16.43 4.56 12.76
N LEU A 58 17.58 5.12 13.11
CA LEU A 58 17.78 5.81 14.36
C LEU A 58 17.62 7.32 14.20
N VAL A 59 17.00 7.93 15.19
CA VAL A 59 16.85 9.38 15.32
C VAL A 59 17.66 9.83 16.52
N CYS A 60 18.70 10.61 16.25
CA CYS A 60 19.73 10.94 17.22
C CYS A 60 19.82 12.44 17.46
N ARG A 61 20.11 12.83 18.70
CA ARG A 61 20.44 14.20 19.08
C ARG A 61 21.51 14.21 20.16
N ALA A 62 22.43 15.14 20.09
CA ALA A 62 23.45 15.35 21.11
C ALA A 62 23.15 16.60 21.94
N ARG A 63 23.52 16.57 23.22
CA ARG A 63 23.53 17.70 24.13
C ARG A 63 24.89 17.78 24.81
N ARG A 64 25.44 18.99 24.92
CA ARG A 64 26.68 19.27 25.65
C ARG A 64 26.35 19.89 27.00
N LEU A 65 27.03 19.42 28.03
CA LEU A 65 26.85 19.84 29.42
C LEU A 65 28.21 19.97 30.10
N ILE A 66 28.40 21.04 30.85
CA ILE A 66 29.52 21.19 31.79
C ILE A 66 29.04 20.67 33.15
N LEU A 67 29.78 19.74 33.75
CA LEU A 67 29.42 19.16 35.03
C LEU A 67 29.91 20.05 36.19
N GLY A 68 29.00 20.79 36.81
CA GLY A 68 29.34 21.73 37.89
C GLY A 68 30.00 23.01 37.37
N SER A 69 30.30 23.94 38.28
CA SER A 69 30.98 25.20 37.96
C SER A 69 32.45 24.93 37.63
N GLY A 70 32.78 24.88 36.33
CA GLY A 70 34.15 24.69 35.82
C GLY A 70 34.60 23.22 35.66
N GLY A 71 33.70 22.26 35.82
CA GLY A 71 34.04 20.85 35.60
C GLY A 71 34.13 20.46 34.12
N PRO A 72 34.37 19.18 33.82
CA PRO A 72 34.62 18.76 32.45
C PRO A 72 33.35 18.81 31.59
N GLU A 73 33.53 19.15 30.31
CA GLU A 73 32.47 19.03 29.31
C GLU A 73 32.15 17.55 29.05
N ARG A 74 30.87 17.24 28.88
CA ARG A 74 30.35 15.93 28.50
C ARG A 74 29.32 16.05 27.39
N VAL A 75 29.34 15.09 26.48
CA VAL A 75 28.37 14.95 25.39
C VAL A 75 27.42 13.80 25.73
N PHE A 76 26.12 14.10 25.76
CA PHE A 76 25.06 13.12 25.97
C PHE A 76 24.25 12.95 24.68
N GLY A 77 24.13 11.71 24.22
CA GLY A 77 23.29 11.34 23.08
C GLY A 77 21.91 10.88 23.54
N VAL A 78 20.85 11.35 22.87
CA VAL A 78 19.52 10.74 22.90
C VAL A 78 19.29 10.07 21.57
N ILE A 79 19.02 8.78 21.60
CA ILE A 79 18.77 7.95 20.43
C ILE A 79 17.36 7.38 20.56
N ARG A 80 16.63 7.38 19.45
CA ARG A 80 15.33 6.72 19.34
C ARG A 80 15.35 5.83 18.10
N ASP A 81 14.94 4.59 18.27
CA ASP A 81 14.70 3.69 17.14
C ASP A 81 13.30 3.95 16.57
N ASP A 82 13.23 4.52 15.37
CA ASP A 82 11.98 4.80 14.64
C ASP A 82 11.69 3.74 13.56
N THR A 83 12.45 2.63 13.47
CA THR A 83 12.33 1.61 12.42
C THR A 83 10.91 1.08 12.27
N LYS A 84 10.31 0.59 13.37
CA LYS A 84 8.93 0.07 13.36
C LYS A 84 7.90 1.15 13.05
N ARG A 85 8.14 2.37 13.54
CA ARG A 85 7.24 3.51 13.33
C ARG A 85 7.22 3.93 11.86
N GLU A 86 8.39 3.98 11.24
CA GLU A 86 8.54 4.33 9.83
C GLU A 86 7.99 3.24 8.91
N ALA A 87 8.22 1.97 9.23
CA ALA A 87 7.62 0.85 8.51
C ALA A 87 6.07 0.89 8.55
N ARG A 88 5.48 1.16 9.72
CA ARG A 88 4.02 1.34 9.86
C ARG A 88 3.52 2.53 9.06
N ARG A 89 4.22 3.67 9.14
CA ARG A 89 3.87 4.88 8.39
C ARG A 89 3.88 4.63 6.88
N ARG A 90 4.88 3.92 6.38
CA ARG A 90 5.00 3.55 4.97
C ARG A 90 3.86 2.64 4.53
N ARG A 91 3.60 1.55 5.27
CA ARG A 91 2.46 0.65 5.01
C ARG A 91 1.12 1.39 4.98
N ALA A 92 0.88 2.29 5.94
CA ALA A 92 -0.34 3.09 5.98
C ALA A 92 -0.46 4.03 4.77
N LYS A 93 0.66 4.64 4.32
CA LYS A 93 0.68 5.47 3.13
C LYS A 93 0.41 4.66 1.86
N ASP A 94 1.02 3.49 1.74
CA ASP A 94 0.84 2.60 0.59
C ASP A 94 -0.61 2.10 0.52
N ALA A 95 -1.20 1.71 1.66
CA ALA A 95 -2.61 1.34 1.76
C ALA A 95 -3.56 2.48 1.37
N LEU A 96 -3.30 3.70 1.86
CA LEU A 96 -4.10 4.88 1.48
C LEU A 96 -3.97 5.20 -0.01
N SER A 97 -2.79 5.02 -0.59
CA SER A 97 -2.56 5.22 -2.02
C SER A 97 -3.32 4.19 -2.86
N ALA A 98 -3.32 2.93 -2.45
CA ALA A 98 -4.06 1.86 -3.12
C ALA A 98 -5.57 2.11 -3.06
N GLU A 99 -6.09 2.56 -1.91
CA GLU A 99 -7.52 2.85 -1.77
C GLU A 99 -7.96 4.03 -2.63
N ARG A 100 -7.14 5.09 -2.71
CA ARG A 100 -7.39 6.22 -3.61
C ARG A 100 -7.38 5.79 -5.07
N GLN A 101 -6.38 5.01 -5.46
CA GLN A 101 -6.29 4.47 -6.82
C GLN A 101 -7.55 3.67 -7.19
N ARG A 102 -8.03 2.82 -6.28
CA ARG A 102 -9.29 2.06 -6.48
C ARG A 102 -10.50 3.00 -6.63
N ALA A 103 -10.61 4.01 -5.78
CA ALA A 103 -11.71 4.98 -5.85
C ALA A 103 -11.69 5.75 -7.18
N ASP A 104 -10.51 6.16 -7.64
CA ASP A 104 -10.32 6.86 -8.92
C ASP A 104 -10.67 5.95 -10.11
N GLU A 105 -10.29 4.67 -10.06
CA GLU A 105 -10.65 3.68 -11.08
C GLU A 105 -12.17 3.44 -11.15
N ILE A 106 -12.82 3.32 -10.00
CA ILE A 106 -14.29 3.19 -9.93
C ILE A 106 -14.97 4.43 -10.49
N ALA A 107 -14.54 5.63 -10.08
CA ALA A 107 -15.11 6.88 -10.58
C ALA A 107 -14.92 7.05 -12.09
N ALA A 108 -13.73 6.72 -12.61
CA ALA A 108 -13.43 6.76 -14.03
C ALA A 108 -14.27 5.74 -14.82
N PHE A 109 -14.48 4.54 -14.28
CA PHE A 109 -15.37 3.54 -14.88
C PHE A 109 -16.82 4.03 -14.92
N SER A 110 -17.37 4.49 -13.79
CA SER A 110 -18.74 5.01 -13.72
C SER A 110 -18.96 6.17 -14.68
N SER A 111 -18.01 7.12 -14.75
CA SER A 111 -18.06 8.23 -15.70
C SER A 111 -18.09 7.72 -17.14
N ALA A 112 -17.18 6.81 -17.51
CA ALA A 112 -17.12 6.26 -18.86
C ALA A 112 -18.43 5.56 -19.27
N VAL A 113 -19.05 4.81 -18.36
CA VAL A 113 -20.36 4.16 -18.60
C VAL A 113 -21.47 5.21 -18.77
N MET A 114 -21.50 6.25 -17.94
CA MET A 114 -22.51 7.32 -18.03
C MET A 114 -22.38 8.17 -19.30
N THR A 115 -21.15 8.34 -19.82
CA THR A 115 -20.89 9.13 -21.04
C THR A 115 -21.04 8.34 -22.33
N ALA A 116 -21.12 7.01 -22.27
CA ALA A 116 -21.31 6.18 -23.45
C ALA A 116 -22.71 6.39 -24.05
N VAL A 117 -22.77 6.73 -25.32
CA VAL A 117 -24.03 7.07 -26.03
C VAL A 117 -24.50 5.95 -26.95
N THR A 118 -23.63 4.98 -27.25
CA THR A 118 -23.99 3.79 -28.03
C THR A 118 -23.81 2.52 -27.21
N GLU A 119 -24.58 1.47 -27.53
CA GLU A 119 -24.36 0.18 -26.87
C GLU A 119 -22.95 -0.38 -27.15
N GLN A 120 -22.37 -0.09 -28.32
CA GLN A 120 -21.00 -0.51 -28.64
C GLN A 120 -20.00 0.13 -27.69
N GLU A 121 -20.17 1.42 -27.38
CA GLU A 121 -19.35 2.14 -26.39
C GLU A 121 -19.55 1.57 -24.98
N VAL A 122 -20.80 1.35 -24.56
CA VAL A 122 -21.11 0.72 -23.26
C VAL A 122 -20.42 -0.65 -23.16
N ARG A 123 -20.56 -1.47 -24.19
CA ARG A 123 -19.94 -2.80 -24.26
C ARG A 123 -18.43 -2.72 -24.15
N GLN A 124 -17.80 -1.82 -24.91
CA GLN A 124 -16.36 -1.64 -24.87
C GLN A 124 -15.89 -1.22 -23.47
N VAL A 125 -16.54 -0.23 -22.85
CA VAL A 125 -16.20 0.25 -21.52
C VAL A 125 -16.32 -0.87 -20.49
N VAL A 126 -17.44 -1.59 -20.48
CA VAL A 126 -17.70 -2.68 -19.53
C VAL A 126 -16.69 -3.82 -19.71
N LEU A 127 -16.55 -4.37 -20.92
CA LEU A 127 -15.70 -5.54 -21.16
C LEU A 127 -14.20 -5.25 -21.03
N THR A 128 -13.77 -3.98 -21.16
CA THR A 128 -12.35 -3.62 -21.01
C THR A 128 -11.98 -3.34 -19.55
N ARG A 129 -12.91 -2.78 -18.76
CA ARG A 129 -12.56 -2.15 -17.47
C ARG A 129 -13.18 -2.83 -16.26
N LEU A 130 -14.36 -3.43 -16.38
CA LEU A 130 -15.12 -3.92 -15.22
C LEU A 130 -14.32 -4.93 -14.39
N ALA A 131 -13.75 -5.95 -15.03
CA ALA A 131 -12.98 -6.98 -14.35
C ALA A 131 -11.79 -6.37 -13.59
N ALA A 132 -10.98 -5.55 -14.25
CA ALA A 132 -9.81 -4.92 -13.64
C ALA A 132 -10.18 -3.99 -12.47
N THR A 133 -11.22 -3.16 -12.61
CA THR A 133 -11.67 -2.22 -11.57
C THR A 133 -12.12 -2.93 -10.29
N PHE A 134 -12.71 -4.13 -10.41
CA PHE A 134 -13.26 -4.88 -9.27
C PHE A 134 -12.45 -6.12 -8.89
N GLY A 135 -11.25 -6.32 -9.47
CA GLY A 135 -10.38 -7.45 -9.16
C GLY A 135 -10.85 -8.80 -9.72
N GLY A 136 -11.70 -8.79 -10.74
CA GLY A 136 -12.13 -9.99 -11.48
C GLY A 136 -11.16 -10.37 -12.60
N THR A 137 -11.31 -11.60 -13.11
CA THR A 137 -10.51 -12.13 -14.23
C THR A 137 -11.15 -11.87 -15.60
N GLY A 138 -12.46 -11.62 -15.64
CA GLY A 138 -13.21 -11.32 -16.84
C GLY A 138 -14.56 -10.71 -16.54
N ALA A 139 -15.23 -10.24 -17.59
CA ALA A 139 -16.51 -9.59 -17.55
C ALA A 139 -17.44 -10.08 -18.68
N ALA A 140 -18.74 -10.10 -18.39
CA ALA A 140 -19.79 -10.29 -19.37
C ALA A 140 -20.84 -9.17 -19.22
N LEU A 141 -21.45 -8.81 -20.34
CA LEU A 141 -22.52 -7.82 -20.44
C LEU A 141 -23.68 -8.40 -21.24
N ALA A 142 -24.90 -8.27 -20.73
CA ALA A 142 -26.12 -8.70 -21.41
C ALA A 142 -27.01 -7.51 -21.72
N PHE A 143 -27.44 -7.39 -22.97
CA PHE A 143 -28.52 -6.50 -23.41
C PHE A 143 -29.81 -7.29 -23.59
N ILE A 144 -30.94 -6.62 -23.46
CA ILE A 144 -32.26 -7.19 -23.75
C ILE A 144 -32.69 -6.68 -25.13
N THR A 145 -32.98 -7.60 -26.04
CA THR A 145 -33.52 -7.27 -27.36
C THR A 145 -34.71 -8.18 -27.63
N GLN A 146 -35.90 -7.59 -27.84
CA GLN A 146 -37.14 -8.33 -28.09
C GLN A 146 -37.43 -9.41 -27.02
N GLY A 147 -37.20 -9.10 -25.75
CA GLY A 147 -37.44 -10.01 -24.62
C GLY A 147 -36.40 -11.14 -24.46
N ARG A 148 -35.32 -11.13 -25.25
CA ARG A 148 -34.25 -12.12 -25.22
C ARG A 148 -32.91 -11.49 -24.89
N LEU A 149 -32.03 -12.26 -24.25
CA LEU A 149 -30.68 -11.82 -23.91
C LEU A 149 -29.75 -11.84 -25.13
N ARG A 150 -28.99 -10.76 -25.31
CA ARG A 150 -27.78 -10.71 -26.15
C ARG A 150 -26.59 -10.50 -25.24
N VAL A 151 -25.76 -11.52 -25.08
CA VAL A 151 -24.64 -11.53 -24.15
C VAL A 151 -23.34 -11.34 -24.92
N SER A 152 -22.42 -10.57 -24.35
CA SER A 152 -21.04 -10.41 -24.82
C SER A 152 -20.11 -10.59 -23.65
N SER A 153 -18.93 -11.15 -23.87
CA SER A 153 -17.91 -11.31 -22.84
C SER A 153 -16.54 -10.97 -23.38
N ASP A 154 -15.61 -10.75 -22.46
CA ASP A 154 -14.19 -10.83 -22.75
C ASP A 154 -13.70 -12.30 -22.72
N ALA A 155 -12.39 -12.48 -22.88
CA ALA A 155 -11.72 -13.79 -22.84
C ALA A 155 -11.50 -14.32 -21.42
N GLY A 156 -11.82 -13.54 -20.39
CA GLY A 156 -11.57 -13.85 -18.98
C GLY A 156 -12.72 -14.59 -18.29
N ILE A 157 -13.87 -14.72 -18.94
CA ILE A 157 -15.01 -15.49 -18.45
C ILE A 157 -14.90 -16.95 -18.90
N PRO A 158 -14.80 -17.92 -17.97
CA PRO A 158 -14.68 -19.34 -18.31
C PRO A 158 -16.01 -20.02 -18.65
N ILE A 159 -17.14 -19.31 -18.50
CA ILE A 159 -18.49 -19.84 -18.76
C ILE A 159 -18.78 -19.79 -20.27
N PRO A 160 -19.42 -20.82 -20.86
CA PRO A 160 -19.87 -20.77 -22.25
C PRO A 160 -20.96 -19.70 -22.43
N VAL A 161 -20.56 -18.47 -22.74
CA VAL A 161 -21.48 -17.33 -22.96
C VAL A 161 -22.47 -17.61 -24.09
N ALA A 162 -22.11 -18.49 -25.03
CA ALA A 162 -23.00 -19.00 -26.05
C ALA A 162 -24.28 -19.68 -25.48
N ALA A 163 -24.20 -20.34 -24.32
CA ALA A 163 -25.35 -20.97 -23.68
C ALA A 163 -26.35 -19.95 -23.09
N LEU A 164 -25.90 -18.70 -22.89
CA LEU A 164 -26.71 -17.62 -22.35
C LEU A 164 -27.37 -16.77 -23.44
N GLN A 165 -26.92 -16.93 -24.68
CA GLN A 165 -27.41 -16.17 -25.82
C GLN A 165 -28.86 -16.56 -26.15
N GLY A 166 -29.73 -15.57 -26.32
CA GLY A 166 -31.12 -15.77 -26.73
C GLY A 166 -32.06 -16.28 -25.63
N LEU A 167 -31.56 -16.47 -24.39
CA LEU A 167 -32.38 -16.86 -23.25
C LEU A 167 -33.53 -15.85 -23.03
N PRO A 168 -34.74 -16.33 -22.76
CA PRO A 168 -35.85 -15.45 -22.42
C PRO A 168 -35.69 -14.90 -21.00
N LEU A 169 -36.28 -13.74 -20.75
CA LEU A 169 -36.18 -13.06 -19.47
C LEU A 169 -36.83 -13.79 -18.30
N ASP A 170 -37.71 -14.76 -18.54
CA ASP A 170 -38.40 -15.57 -17.52
C ASP A 170 -37.70 -16.91 -17.24
N ALA A 171 -36.60 -17.22 -17.94
CA ALA A 171 -35.87 -18.45 -17.73
C ALA A 171 -35.39 -18.58 -16.25
N PRO A 172 -35.39 -19.81 -15.72
CA PRO A 172 -34.93 -20.09 -14.35
C PRO A 172 -33.39 -20.16 -14.32
N SER A 173 -32.72 -19.04 -14.58
CA SER A 173 -31.26 -18.92 -14.43
C SER A 173 -30.86 -17.61 -13.77
N ALA A 174 -29.63 -17.57 -13.25
CA ALA A 174 -29.11 -16.46 -12.44
C ALA A 174 -29.18 -15.10 -13.17
N LEU A 175 -28.74 -15.02 -14.44
CA LEU A 175 -28.72 -13.76 -15.20
C LEU A 175 -30.11 -13.15 -15.41
N PRO A 176 -31.12 -13.87 -15.96
CA PRO A 176 -32.50 -13.40 -16.01
C PRO A 176 -33.07 -13.00 -14.63
N TYR A 177 -32.77 -13.77 -13.57
CA TYR A 177 -33.20 -13.42 -12.22
C TYR A 177 -32.67 -12.04 -11.79
N VAL A 178 -31.35 -11.83 -11.89
CA VAL A 178 -30.69 -10.56 -11.50
C VAL A 178 -31.23 -9.40 -12.35
N ILE A 179 -31.44 -9.62 -13.66
CA ILE A 179 -31.99 -8.59 -14.56
C ILE A 179 -33.41 -8.20 -14.18
N ARG A 180 -34.28 -9.16 -13.82
CA ARG A 180 -35.68 -8.88 -13.43
C ARG A 180 -35.79 -8.20 -12.06
N THR A 181 -34.96 -8.60 -11.11
CA THR A 181 -35.09 -8.19 -9.70
C THR A 181 -34.20 -7.00 -9.34
N GLY A 182 -33.10 -6.81 -10.06
CA GLY A 182 -32.03 -5.88 -9.68
C GLY A 182 -31.20 -6.36 -8.48
N GLU A 183 -31.48 -7.55 -7.94
CA GLU A 183 -30.75 -8.10 -6.80
C GLU A 183 -29.47 -8.81 -7.29
N PRO A 184 -28.27 -8.41 -6.80
CA PRO A 184 -27.04 -9.07 -7.20
C PRO A 184 -26.96 -10.49 -6.63
N GLN A 185 -26.48 -11.44 -7.44
CA GLN A 185 -26.16 -12.80 -7.00
C GLN A 185 -24.65 -13.02 -7.03
N PHE A 186 -24.13 -13.64 -5.96
CA PHE A 186 -22.74 -14.03 -5.83
C PHE A 186 -22.68 -15.56 -5.73
N ILE A 187 -22.19 -16.19 -6.79
CA ILE A 187 -22.13 -17.64 -6.92
C ILE A 187 -20.66 -18.05 -6.75
N PRO A 188 -20.30 -18.81 -5.70
CA PRO A 188 -18.91 -19.00 -5.29
C PRO A 188 -18.14 -19.97 -6.20
N ASN A 189 -18.82 -20.85 -6.92
CA ASN A 189 -18.23 -21.84 -7.82
C ASN A 189 -19.16 -22.14 -9.01
N GLN A 190 -18.67 -22.88 -10.00
CA GLN A 190 -19.42 -23.21 -11.21
C GLN A 190 -20.51 -24.27 -11.00
N GLU A 191 -20.42 -25.09 -9.96
CA GLU A 191 -21.40 -26.15 -9.67
C GLU A 191 -22.70 -25.58 -9.09
N ASP A 192 -22.59 -24.45 -8.38
CA ASP A 192 -23.70 -23.69 -7.82
C ASP A 192 -24.37 -22.73 -8.84
N TYR A 193 -23.87 -22.69 -10.08
CA TYR A 193 -24.39 -21.86 -11.18
C TYR A 193 -25.42 -22.59 -12.02
#